data_AF-W4JRG0-F1
#
_entry.id   AF-W4JRG0-F1
#
_cell.length_a   1.000
_cell.length_b   1.000
_cell.length_c   1.000
_cell.angle_alpha   90.00
_cell.angle_beta   90.00
_cell.angle_gamma   90.00
#
_symmetry.space_group_name_H-M   'P 1'
#
loop_
_entity.id
_entity.type
_entity.pdbx_description
1 polymer ?
#
loop_
_entity_poly.entity_id
_entity_poly.type
_entity_poly.pdbx_seq_one_letter_code
_entity_poly.pdbx_strand_id
1 'polypeptide(L)'
;VRVVIFFLFKHQQTTYPCTLVEWFVPIDDRPCSNTGMWIVEPQIGLGGGRITSVIHVDSILHGTHLIGVYGDNHIPQDFKFMDTLDAFAAYYVNKFIDHHVNEIAF
;
A
#
# COMPACT_ATOMS: atom_id res chain seq x y z
N VAL A 1 0.75 0.99 -3.38
CA VAL A 1 -0.38 0.07 -3.67
C VAL A 1 -0.34 -1.12 -2.75
N ARG A 2 -1.47 -1.77 -2.45
CA ARG A 2 -1.57 -3.07 -1.78
C ARG A 2 -1.93 -4.14 -2.81
N VAL A 3 -1.20 -5.24 -2.84
CA VAL A 3 -1.58 -6.42 -3.64
C VAL A 3 -2.67 -7.19 -2.91
N VAL A 4 -3.77 -7.47 -3.60
CA VAL A 4 -4.90 -8.26 -3.08
C VAL A 4 -4.77 -9.72 -3.51
N ILE A 5 -4.51 -9.95 -4.80
CA ILE A 5 -4.38 -11.31 -5.35
C ILE A 5 -3.49 -11.32 -6.59
N PHE A 6 -2.65 -12.34 -6.69
CA PHE A 6 -1.92 -12.68 -7.92
C PHE A 6 -2.68 -13.70 -8.73
N PHE A 7 -2.76 -13.50 -10.05
CA PHE A 7 -3.43 -14.43 -10.95
C PHE A 7 -2.82 -14.40 -12.35
N LEU A 8 -3.19 -15.41 -13.14
CA LEU A 8 -2.80 -15.53 -14.54
C LEU A 8 -4.07 -15.58 -15.38
N PHE A 9 -4.06 -14.92 -16.54
CA PHE A 9 -5.10 -15.14 -17.55
C PHE A 9 -4.47 -15.29 -18.93
N LYS A 10 -5.20 -15.95 -19.83
CA LYS A 10 -4.79 -16.15 -21.23
C LYS A 10 -5.62 -15.28 -22.15
N HIS A 11 -4.96 -14.59 -23.07
CA HIS A 11 -5.59 -13.83 -24.14
C HIS A 11 -4.73 -13.93 -25.39
N GLN A 12 -5.32 -14.29 -26.52
CA GLN A 12 -4.63 -14.46 -27.81
C GLN A 12 -3.37 -15.34 -27.75
N GLN A 13 -3.46 -16.50 -27.09
CA GLN A 13 -2.34 -17.43 -26.86
C GLN A 13 -1.19 -16.91 -25.97
N THR A 14 -1.30 -15.70 -25.44
CA THR A 14 -0.35 -15.14 -24.46
C THR A 14 -0.89 -15.31 -23.04
N THR A 15 -0.02 -15.70 -22.12
CA THR A 15 -0.34 -15.76 -20.68
C THR A 15 0.18 -14.49 -20.02
N TYR A 16 -0.68 -13.79 -19.27
CA TYR A 16 -0.37 -12.54 -18.61
C TYR A 16 -0.34 -12.75 -17.08
N PRO A 17 0.83 -12.64 -16.43
CA PRO A 17 0.92 -12.55 -14.97
C PRO A 17 0.42 -11.18 -14.51
N CYS A 18 -0.66 -11.20 -13.73
CA CYS A 18 -1.31 -9.99 -13.27
C CYS A 18 -1.54 -10.04 -11.76
N THR A 19 -1.81 -8.85 -11.23
CA THR A 19 -2.25 -8.70 -9.85
C THR A 19 -3.39 -7.69 -9.77
N LEU A 20 -4.32 -7.94 -8.86
CA LEU A 20 -5.30 -6.95 -8.45
C LEU A 20 -4.67 -6.12 -7.32
N VAL A 21 -4.62 -4.81 -7.51
CA VAL A 21 -4.08 -3.89 -6.53
C VAL A 21 -5.13 -2.90 -6.05
N GLU A 22 -4.97 -2.47 -4.80
CA GLU A 22 -5.62 -1.29 -4.24
C GLU A 22 -4.65 -0.12 -4.17
N TRP A 23 -5.14 1.07 -4.51
CA TRP A 23 -4.32 2.27 -4.56
C TRP A 23 -4.23 2.99 -3.22
N PHE A 24 -3.08 3.61 -3.02
CA PHE A 24 -2.87 4.58 -1.95
C PHE A 24 -2.45 5.90 -2.59
N VAL A 25 -2.84 7.01 -1.98
CA VAL A 25 -2.47 8.36 -2.40
C VAL A 25 -1.75 9.08 -1.27
N PRO A 26 -0.76 9.94 -1.55
CA PRO A 26 -0.16 10.79 -0.54
C PRO A 26 -1.21 11.77 0.02
N ILE A 27 -1.18 11.97 1.33
CA ILE A 27 -2.10 12.90 2.01
C ILE A 27 -1.67 14.36 1.83
N ASP A 28 -0.37 14.58 1.60
CA ASP A 28 0.22 15.90 1.47
C ASP A 28 1.24 15.92 0.32
N ASP A 29 1.68 17.12 -0.10
CA ASP A 29 2.69 17.32 -1.14
C ASP A 29 4.13 17.12 -0.63
N ARG A 30 4.28 16.88 0.68
CA ARG A 30 5.56 16.76 1.38
C ARG A 30 5.56 15.60 2.38
N PRO A 31 6.75 15.05 2.70
CA PRO A 31 6.90 14.12 3.80
C PRO A 31 6.54 14.73 5.15
N CYS A 32 6.13 13.89 6.10
CA CYS A 32 5.90 14.29 7.48
C CYS A 32 7.14 14.96 8.08
N SER A 33 6.99 16.15 8.65
CA SER A 33 8.10 16.93 9.21
C SER A 33 8.83 16.23 10.37
N ASN A 34 8.11 15.44 11.16
CA ASN A 34 8.67 14.78 12.34
C ASN A 34 9.45 13.51 12.02
N THR A 35 9.02 12.75 11.00
CA THR A 35 9.61 11.44 10.66
C THR A 35 10.38 11.44 9.36
N GLY A 36 10.17 12.43 8.50
CA GLY A 36 10.68 12.48 7.13
C GLY A 36 10.12 11.38 6.22
N MET A 37 9.04 10.71 6.61
CA MET A 37 8.36 9.67 5.83
C MET A 37 7.12 10.23 5.13
N TRP A 38 6.82 9.73 3.94
CA TRP A 38 5.54 9.98 3.30
C TRP A 38 4.40 9.33 4.08
N ILE A 39 3.27 10.03 4.14
CA ILE A 39 2.02 9.50 4.67
C ILE A 39 1.07 9.29 3.50
N VAL A 40 0.54 8.08 3.41
CA VAL A 40 -0.41 7.69 2.37
C VAL A 40 -1.69 7.15 2.98
N GLU A 41 -2.82 7.39 2.32
CA GLU A 41 -4.12 6.83 2.68
C GLU A 41 -4.68 5.96 1.54
N PRO A 42 -5.54 4.96 1.84
CA PRO A 42 -6.23 4.22 0.81
C PRO A 42 -7.03 5.17 -0.07
N GLN A 43 -6.90 5.03 -1.39
CA GLN A 43 -7.67 5.85 -2.30
C GLN A 43 -9.12 5.35 -2.32
N ILE A 44 -10.06 6.17 -1.86
CA ILE A 44 -11.49 5.83 -1.80
C ILE A 44 -12.23 6.43 -3.00
N GLY A 45 -13.02 5.61 -3.68
CA GLY A 45 -13.88 6.04 -4.78
C GLY A 45 -15.23 6.61 -4.32
N LEU A 46 -16.01 7.13 -5.27
CA LEU A 46 -17.33 7.73 -5.00
C LEU A 46 -18.31 6.79 -4.27
N GLY A 47 -18.14 5.48 -4.40
CA GLY A 47 -18.96 4.46 -3.72
C GLY A 47 -18.49 4.07 -2.31
N GLY A 48 -17.47 4.75 -1.76
CA GLY A 48 -16.91 4.44 -0.44
C GLY A 48 -15.96 3.22 -0.40
N GLY A 49 -15.82 2.50 -1.51
CA GLY A 49 -14.86 1.41 -1.66
C GLY A 49 -13.47 1.90 -2.08
N ARG A 50 -12.45 1.08 -1.84
CA ARG A 50 -11.09 1.33 -2.31
C ARG A 50 -11.02 1.25 -3.84
N ILE A 51 -10.27 2.15 -4.44
CA ILE A 51 -9.99 2.11 -5.88
C ILE A 51 -9.05 0.94 -6.16
N THR A 52 -9.45 0.09 -7.10
CA THR A 52 -8.69 -1.09 -7.51
C THR A 52 -8.35 -1.07 -8.99
N SER A 53 -7.24 -1.71 -9.38
CA SER A 53 -6.90 -1.94 -10.78
C SER A 53 -6.17 -3.26 -10.98
N VAL A 54 -6.24 -3.79 -12.20
CA VAL A 54 -5.41 -4.92 -12.61
C VAL A 54 -4.15 -4.37 -13.27
N ILE A 55 -2.98 -4.74 -12.77
CA ILE A 55 -1.68 -4.39 -13.36
C ILE A 55 -0.89 -5.65 -13.69
N HIS A 56 0.07 -5.52 -14.62
CA HIS A 56 1.04 -6.58 -14.88
C HIS A 56 2.00 -6.70 -13.69
N VAL A 57 2.41 -7.93 -13.36
CA VAL A 57 3.31 -8.15 -12.21
C VAL A 57 4.65 -7.43 -12.40
N ASP A 58 5.17 -7.38 -13.63
CA ASP A 58 6.42 -6.67 -13.95
C ASP A 58 6.34 -5.14 -13.76
N SER A 59 5.15 -4.59 -13.55
CA SER A 59 4.99 -3.17 -13.17
C SER A 59 5.24 -2.91 -11.68
N ILE A 60 5.41 -3.96 -10.86
CA ILE A 60 5.75 -3.86 -9.45
C ILE A 60 7.27 -3.78 -9.32
N LEU A 61 7.76 -2.66 -8.82
CA LEU A 61 9.20 -2.43 -8.65
C LEU A 61 9.77 -3.17 -7.43
N HIS A 62 9.15 -2.97 -6.27
CA HIS A 62 9.53 -3.65 -5.02
C HIS A 62 8.38 -3.57 -4.00
N GLY A 63 8.46 -4.39 -2.95
CA GLY A 63 7.59 -4.31 -1.79
C GLY A 63 8.06 -3.23 -0.82
N THR A 64 7.13 -2.45 -0.27
CA THR A 64 7.42 -1.45 0.78
C THR A 64 6.72 -1.82 2.07
N HIS A 65 7.25 -1.39 3.20
CA HIS A 65 6.64 -1.59 4.50
C HIS A 65 5.78 -0.38 4.87
N LEU A 66 4.50 -0.65 5.17
CA LEU A 66 3.54 0.35 5.63
C LEU A 66 3.34 0.22 7.14
N ILE A 67 3.48 1.33 7.86
CA ILE A 67 3.22 1.41 9.30
C ILE A 67 1.96 2.24 9.51
N GLY A 68 0.97 1.72 10.25
CA GLY A 68 -0.25 2.47 10.56
C GLY A 68 0.05 3.79 11.27
N VAL A 69 -0.60 4.87 10.84
CA VAL A 69 -0.61 6.13 11.60
C VAL A 69 -1.56 5.94 12.78
N TYR A 70 -1.00 5.90 13.98
CA TYR A 70 -1.76 5.71 15.22
C TYR A 70 -2.46 7.01 15.62
N GLY A 71 -3.71 6.89 16.07
CA GLY A 71 -4.42 7.95 16.79
C GLY A 71 -4.35 7.76 18.30
N ASP A 72 -5.32 8.31 19.02
CA ASP A 72 -5.35 8.24 20.50
C ASP A 72 -5.90 6.91 21.04
N ASN A 73 -6.41 6.04 20.15
CA ASN A 73 -6.99 4.77 20.52
C ASN A 73 -5.91 3.70 20.73
N HIS A 74 -6.14 2.82 21.70
CA HIS A 74 -5.30 1.66 21.93
C HIS A 74 -5.57 0.59 20.88
N ILE A 75 -4.50 -0.09 20.43
CA ILE A 75 -4.63 -1.28 19.60
C ILE A 75 -5.18 -2.42 20.47
N PRO A 76 -6.24 -3.12 20.06
CA PRO A 76 -6.77 -4.27 20.80
C PRO A 76 -5.70 -5.33 21.05
N GLN A 77 -5.75 -5.98 22.22
CA GLN A 77 -4.75 -7.00 22.58
C GLN A 77 -4.77 -8.22 21.64
N ASP A 78 -5.93 -8.50 21.04
CA ASP A 78 -6.16 -9.59 20.10
C ASP A 78 -6.03 -9.18 18.63
N PHE A 79 -5.56 -7.95 18.37
CA PHE A 79 -5.36 -7.40 17.03
C PHE A 79 -4.51 -8.32 16.16
N LYS A 80 -5.01 -8.64 14.96
CA LYS A 80 -4.30 -9.52 14.02
C LYS A 80 -3.48 -8.68 13.07
N PHE A 81 -2.24 -9.13 12.83
CA PHE A 81 -1.37 -8.50 11.84
C PHE A 81 -2.01 -8.43 10.43
N MET A 82 -2.89 -9.38 10.09
CA MET A 82 -3.61 -9.40 8.81
C MET A 82 -4.56 -8.22 8.63
N ASP A 83 -5.07 -7.66 9.73
CA ASP A 83 -6.03 -6.54 9.70
C ASP A 83 -5.31 -5.19 9.57
N THR A 84 -3.97 -5.15 9.68
CA THR A 84 -3.16 -3.93 9.71
C THR A 84 -3.47 -3.00 8.54
N LEU A 85 -3.57 -3.52 7.31
CA LEU A 85 -3.77 -2.68 6.12
C LEU A 85 -5.22 -2.19 5.93
N ASP A 86 -6.13 -2.61 6.80
CA ASP A 86 -7.54 -2.20 6.83
C ASP A 86 -7.91 -1.43 8.11
N ALA A 87 -7.12 -1.55 9.18
CA ALA A 87 -7.42 -0.99 10.48
C ALA A 87 -7.07 0.50 10.65
N PHE A 88 -6.12 1.02 9.86
CA PHE A 88 -5.69 2.41 9.94
C PHE A 88 -6.19 3.24 8.75
N ALA A 89 -6.52 4.50 9.01
CA ALA A 89 -6.93 5.45 7.97
C ALA A 89 -5.76 5.86 7.07
N ALA A 90 -4.54 5.88 7.61
CA ALA A 90 -3.34 6.31 6.92
C ALA A 90 -2.12 5.49 7.35
N TYR A 91 -1.07 5.51 6.55
CA TYR A 91 0.13 4.73 6.73
C TYR A 91 1.38 5.54 6.41
N TYR A 92 2.42 5.39 7.23
CA TYR A 92 3.77 5.83 6.89
C TYR A 92 4.41 4.84 5.91
N VAL A 93 5.03 5.36 4.85
CA VAL A 93 5.89 4.60 3.95
C VAL A 93 7.28 4.51 4.60
N ASN A 94 7.61 3.33 5.13
CA ASN A 94 8.85 3.15 5.88
C ASN A 94 10.04 2.96 4.94
N LYS A 95 10.78 4.06 4.70
CA LYS A 95 12.03 4.03 3.94
C LYS A 95 13.16 3.29 4.67
N PHE A 96 13.17 3.29 6.00
CA PHE A 96 14.29 2.81 6.81
C PHE A 96 14.40 1.29 6.95
N ILE A 97 13.41 0.53 6.47
CA ILE A 97 13.39 -0.92 6.69
C ILE A 97 14.43 -1.69 5.86
N ASP A 98 14.80 -1.15 4.71
CA ASP A 98 15.75 -1.79 3.81
C ASP A 98 16.59 -0.73 3.12
N HIS A 99 17.91 -0.91 3.18
CA HIS A 99 18.87 -0.08 2.47
C HIS A 99 18.59 0.01 0.95
N HIS A 100 18.00 -1.02 0.33
CA HIS A 100 17.60 -1.01 -1.07
C HIS A 100 16.26 -0.30 -1.32
N VAL A 101 15.36 -0.24 -0.34
CA VAL A 101 14.05 0.43 -0.45
C VAL A 101 14.17 1.93 -0.21
N ASN A 102 15.19 2.35 0.54
CA ASN A 102 15.49 3.77 0.76
C ASN A 102 15.57 4.53 -0.57
N GLU A 103 16.24 3.98 -1.60
CA GLU A 103 16.54 4.71 -2.84
C GLU A 103 15.32 5.20 -3.64
N ILE A 104 14.16 4.62 -3.40
CA ILE A 104 12.98 4.81 -4.26
C ILE A 104 11.76 5.28 -3.46
N ALA A 105 11.79 5.17 -2.12
CA ALA A 105 10.74 5.66 -1.24
C ALA A 105 10.86 7.17 -0.91
N PHE A 106 11.56 7.94 -1.75
CA PHE A 106 11.90 9.35 -1.57
C PHE A 106 10.87 10.32 -2.14
#